data_AF-A0A2A2T9Q6-F1
#
_entry.id   AF-A0A2A2T9Q6-F1
#
_cell.length_a   1.000
_cell.length_b   1.000
_cell.length_c   1.000
_cell.angle_alpha   90.00
_cell.angle_beta   90.00
_cell.angle_gamma   90.00
#
_symmetry.space_group_name_H-M   'P 1'
#
loop_
_entity.id
_entity.type
_entity.pdbx_description
1 polymer ?
#
loop_
_entity_poly.entity_id
_entity_poly.type
_entity_poly.pdbx_seq_one_letter_code
_entity_poly.pdbx_strand_id
1 'polypeptide(L)'
;HLNCHRSQVAVRSKSDNRTTKITLPSGKPRVDGQNTASQKVAHLKENFPGASEQETLSEEERDKQYRQLSNQLQLNETHRKHLTDERGLVEFIDFIGFRSWKETQIENLSVNLPGVVERDKNLYLYGQTGLFLPIHNEFGQIIAFQIRPDDTSNGKYKWGSSAPAGGNSPHLENGEMPLTFCRPENIQISSIGLAEGVLKSWVVACNLQQIIIGASGAAWDCSPKLLRRYLDKIAQEQNTSLSNLVIDLYADAGMLANKHIMLRYHETIKLLQQWECKIRIGWWGQFTKDDPDIDDLILQGNRHQITYISIDEWMALWSDDIRNYLLKNNVQFNTSDWSAPVQHPYRSELGYWKKVKALSGDTEWKWIPKAGFSFIVERELIGVNDEYGGLVLQVKRTYDPPNEQHRVVVPAEMLNKTTDFINWSLD
;
A
#
# COMPACT_ATOMS: atom_id res chain seq x y z
N HIS A 1 4.64 38.49 -62.84
CA HIS A 1 5.02 39.69 -62.07
C HIS A 1 6.08 39.29 -61.05
N LEU A 2 7.36 39.26 -61.44
CA LEU A 2 8.39 40.32 -61.24
C LEU A 2 8.76 40.49 -59.74
N ASN A 3 9.84 39.85 -59.26
CA ASN A 3 11.25 40.29 -59.23
C ASN A 3 11.59 41.39 -58.21
N CYS A 4 12.49 41.09 -57.26
CA CYS A 4 13.65 41.92 -56.84
C CYS A 4 14.47 41.15 -55.77
N HIS A 5 15.65 40.57 -56.04
CA HIS A 5 17.01 41.12 -56.22
C HIS A 5 17.86 41.39 -54.95
N ARG A 6 18.97 40.60 -54.87
CA ARG A 6 20.39 40.96 -54.58
C ARG A 6 20.75 41.43 -53.15
N SER A 7 21.88 41.07 -52.51
CA SER A 7 23.27 40.79 -52.97
C SER A 7 24.02 39.96 -51.89
N GLN A 8 24.65 38.81 -52.19
CA GLN A 8 26.10 38.55 -52.37
C GLN A 8 27.12 39.46 -51.64
N VAL A 9 28.03 38.84 -50.84
CA VAL A 9 29.53 38.77 -50.97
C VAL A 9 30.02 37.55 -50.11
N ALA A 10 30.44 36.41 -50.68
CA ALA A 10 31.82 35.88 -50.86
C ALA A 10 32.71 35.89 -49.58
N VAL A 11 33.43 34.83 -49.18
CA VAL A 11 34.59 34.17 -49.85
C VAL A 11 34.91 32.79 -49.23
N ARG A 12 35.20 31.80 -50.12
CA ARG A 12 36.13 30.62 -50.14
C ARG A 12 36.81 30.15 -48.81
N SER A 13 37.12 28.87 -48.55
CA SER A 13 37.63 27.78 -49.40
C SER A 13 37.64 26.40 -48.71
N LYS A 14 37.34 25.33 -49.49
CA LYS A 14 37.97 23.99 -49.62
C LYS A 14 38.50 23.24 -48.37
N SER A 15 37.93 22.07 -48.07
CA SER A 15 38.47 20.69 -48.32
C SER A 15 39.38 20.22 -47.17
N ASP A 16 39.40 18.99 -46.66
CA ASP A 16 39.17 17.67 -47.22
C ASP A 16 38.77 16.66 -46.13
N ASN A 17 38.16 15.55 -46.59
CA ASN A 17 37.96 14.29 -45.90
C ASN A 17 39.22 13.73 -45.21
N ARG A 18 39.04 13.07 -44.06
CA ARG A 18 39.68 11.76 -43.80
C ARG A 18 39.10 10.98 -42.63
N THR A 19 38.81 9.72 -42.95
CA THR A 19 38.42 8.58 -42.12
C THR A 19 39.59 8.08 -41.26
N THR A 20 39.34 7.73 -39.99
CA THR A 20 40.24 6.91 -39.14
C THR A 20 39.38 6.19 -38.11
N LYS A 21 39.13 4.88 -38.27
CA LYS A 21 39.91 3.72 -37.76
C LYS A 21 39.90 3.57 -36.24
N ILE A 22 39.27 2.46 -35.84
CA ILE A 22 39.19 1.85 -34.51
C ILE A 22 40.56 1.25 -34.14
N THR A 23 40.98 1.45 -32.89
CA THR A 23 42.05 0.69 -32.23
C THR A 23 41.67 0.47 -30.76
N LEU A 24 41.57 -0.79 -30.34
CA LEU A 24 41.61 -1.20 -28.93
C LEU A 24 43.06 -1.41 -28.50
N PRO A 25 43.39 -1.16 -27.22
CA PRO A 25 44.35 -2.04 -26.55
C PRO A 25 43.96 -2.43 -25.12
N SER A 26 43.97 -3.75 -24.91
CA SER A 26 44.54 -4.54 -23.81
C SER A 26 44.78 -3.91 -22.42
N GLY A 27 44.23 -4.56 -21.39
CA GLY A 27 44.71 -4.53 -20.01
C GLY A 27 44.14 -5.70 -19.18
N LYS A 28 45.03 -6.56 -18.63
CA LYS A 28 44.71 -7.69 -17.73
C LYS A 28 44.39 -7.21 -16.29
N PRO A 29 43.78 -8.06 -15.43
CA PRO A 29 43.02 -7.63 -14.26
C PRO A 29 43.90 -7.31 -13.05
N ARG A 30 43.49 -6.32 -12.26
CA ARG A 30 43.99 -6.08 -10.90
C ARG A 30 42.81 -6.15 -9.93
N VAL A 31 42.94 -7.06 -8.97
CA VAL A 31 42.10 -7.19 -7.78
C VAL A 31 42.49 -6.06 -6.84
N ASP A 32 41.51 -5.27 -6.39
CA ASP A 32 41.52 -4.62 -5.07
C ASP A 32 40.07 -4.35 -4.66
N GLY A 33 39.75 -4.76 -3.44
CA GLY A 33 38.45 -4.57 -2.82
C GLY A 33 38.23 -3.16 -2.29
N GLN A 34 37.06 -2.99 -1.67
CA GLN A 34 36.63 -1.84 -0.86
C GLN A 34 36.33 -0.54 -1.64
N ASN A 35 35.08 -0.39 -2.09
CA ASN A 35 34.32 0.87 -2.05
C ASN A 35 32.96 0.72 -2.75
N THR A 36 31.92 0.29 -2.04
CA THR A 36 30.53 0.32 -2.58
C THR A 36 29.47 0.77 -1.58
N ALA A 37 29.80 0.97 -0.31
CA ALA A 37 28.87 1.55 0.66
C ALA A 37 28.85 3.08 0.59
N SER A 38 30.01 3.74 0.58
CA SER A 38 30.10 5.21 0.61
C SER A 38 29.60 5.89 -0.67
N GLN A 39 29.72 5.24 -1.83
CA GLN A 39 29.21 5.80 -3.10
C GLN A 39 27.69 5.65 -3.25
N LYS A 40 27.06 4.64 -2.61
CA LYS A 40 25.59 4.53 -2.55
C LYS A 40 24.97 5.59 -1.65
N VAL A 41 25.64 5.94 -0.55
CA VAL A 41 25.17 6.99 0.38
C VAL A 41 25.29 8.38 -0.25
N ALA A 42 26.32 8.63 -1.05
CA ALA A 42 26.49 9.90 -1.75
C ALA A 42 25.39 10.14 -2.81
N HIS A 43 25.00 9.11 -3.56
CA HIS A 43 24.01 9.26 -4.64
C HIS A 43 22.57 9.44 -4.13
N LEU A 44 22.27 9.03 -2.89
CA LEU A 44 20.98 9.27 -2.22
C LEU A 44 20.85 10.69 -1.67
N LYS A 45 21.97 11.40 -1.40
CA LYS A 45 21.95 12.78 -0.87
C LYS A 45 21.74 13.86 -1.93
N GLU A 46 21.92 13.56 -3.22
CA GLU A 46 21.80 14.55 -4.30
C GLU A 46 20.36 14.86 -4.75
N ASN A 47 19.37 14.03 -4.41
CA ASN A 47 17.98 14.23 -4.85
C ASN A 47 17.04 14.88 -3.82
N PHE A 48 17.52 15.14 -2.58
CA PHE A 48 16.75 15.81 -1.52
C PHE A 48 17.64 16.69 -0.64
N PRO A 49 17.97 17.92 -1.05
CA PRO A 49 18.73 18.83 -0.20
C PRO A 49 17.79 19.40 0.88
N GLY A 50 17.80 18.82 2.08
CA GLY A 50 17.17 19.44 3.26
C GLY A 50 16.51 18.54 4.31
N ALA A 51 16.54 17.20 4.20
CA ALA A 51 16.16 16.35 5.32
C ALA A 51 17.33 16.29 6.30
N SER A 52 17.25 16.99 7.43
CA SER A 52 18.04 16.60 8.58
C SER A 52 17.79 15.11 8.84
N GLU A 53 18.85 14.32 9.03
CA GLU A 53 18.75 12.96 9.56
C GLU A 53 18.22 13.07 11.01
N GLN A 54 16.92 13.36 11.17
CA GLN A 54 16.28 13.40 12.47
C GLN A 54 16.09 11.97 12.95
N GLU A 55 16.68 11.69 14.11
CA GLU A 55 16.60 10.40 14.77
C GLU A 55 15.13 10.08 15.07
N THR A 56 14.61 9.03 14.43
CA THR A 56 13.26 8.54 14.67
C THR A 56 13.28 7.70 15.95
N LEU A 57 12.47 8.07 16.95
CA LEU A 57 12.37 7.30 18.18
C LEU A 57 11.73 5.93 17.93
N SER A 58 12.25 4.89 18.60
CA SER A 58 11.68 3.56 18.64
C SER A 58 10.28 3.54 19.26
N GLU A 59 9.50 2.51 18.98
CA GLU A 59 8.14 2.35 19.53
C GLU A 59 8.12 2.38 21.06
N GLU A 60 9.11 1.76 21.71
CA GLU A 60 9.22 1.72 23.18
C GLU A 60 9.52 3.11 23.76
N GLU A 61 10.43 3.86 23.13
CA GLU A 61 10.79 5.20 23.61
C GLU A 61 9.66 6.21 23.36
N ARG A 62 8.91 6.05 22.26
CA ARG A 62 7.66 6.80 22.03
C ARG A 62 6.64 6.53 23.13
N ASP A 63 6.40 5.28 23.49
CA ASP A 63 5.43 4.92 24.53
C ASP A 63 5.77 5.56 25.87
N LYS A 64 7.03 5.40 26.29
CA LYS A 64 7.53 5.99 27.54
C LYS A 64 7.25 7.50 27.59
N GLN A 65 7.55 8.21 26.51
CA GLN A 65 7.35 9.66 26.45
C GLN A 65 5.88 10.07 26.31
N TYR A 66 5.08 9.36 25.52
CA TYR A 66 3.64 9.63 25.41
C TYR A 66 2.89 9.32 26.70
N ARG A 67 3.28 8.30 27.46
CA ARG A 67 2.72 8.05 28.80
C ARG A 67 3.12 9.14 29.79
N GLN A 68 4.38 9.58 29.76
CA GLN A 68 4.83 10.72 30.57
C GLN A 68 4.04 11.99 30.23
N LEU A 69 3.74 12.22 28.94
CA LEU A 69 2.89 13.31 28.49
C LEU A 69 1.43 13.14 28.93
N SER A 70 0.88 11.94 28.81
CA SER A 70 -0.52 11.64 29.17
C SER A 70 -0.81 11.92 30.66
N ASN A 71 0.20 11.78 31.53
CA ASN A 71 0.11 12.16 32.95
C ASN A 71 0.05 13.68 33.19
N GLN A 72 0.53 14.49 32.24
CA GLN A 72 0.51 15.95 32.30
C GLN A 72 -0.76 16.55 31.67
N LEU A 73 -1.46 15.77 30.84
CA LEU A 73 -2.67 16.19 30.16
C LEU A 73 -3.91 15.78 30.94
N GLN A 74 -4.93 16.62 30.93
CA GLN A 74 -6.26 16.31 31.48
C GLN A 74 -7.25 16.10 30.33
N LEU A 75 -8.28 15.30 30.57
CA LEU A 75 -9.43 15.21 29.69
C LEU A 75 -10.49 16.22 30.12
N ASN A 76 -10.74 17.24 29.29
CA ASN A 76 -11.76 18.25 29.55
C ASN A 76 -13.17 17.67 29.42
N GLU A 77 -14.14 18.39 29.97
CA GLU A 77 -15.53 17.93 30.05
C GLU A 77 -16.20 17.77 28.67
N THR A 78 -15.91 18.66 27.72
CA THR A 78 -16.46 18.58 26.35
C THR A 78 -16.02 17.30 25.65
N HIS A 79 -14.73 16.96 25.72
CA HIS A 79 -14.19 15.74 25.16
C HIS A 79 -14.66 14.50 25.91
N ARG A 80 -14.78 14.58 27.24
CA ARG A 80 -15.35 13.50 28.04
C ARG A 80 -16.77 13.19 27.59
N LYS A 81 -17.64 14.19 27.48
CA LYS A 81 -19.02 14.03 26.98
C LYS A 81 -19.06 13.45 25.58
N HIS A 82 -18.19 13.90 24.67
CA HIS A 82 -18.09 13.29 23.34
C HIS A 82 -17.79 11.79 23.42
N LEU A 83 -16.82 11.39 24.26
CA LEU A 83 -16.43 9.99 24.43
C LEU A 83 -17.52 9.15 25.12
N THR A 84 -18.24 9.72 26.08
CA THR A 84 -19.29 9.02 26.81
C THR A 84 -20.59 8.95 26.01
N ASP A 85 -21.11 10.11 25.62
CA ASP A 85 -22.48 10.27 25.15
C ASP A 85 -22.62 9.92 23.67
N GLU A 86 -21.61 10.25 22.85
CA GLU A 86 -21.64 9.97 21.41
C GLU A 86 -20.90 8.68 21.04
N ARG A 87 -19.93 8.23 21.86
CA ARG A 87 -19.07 7.09 21.53
C ARG A 87 -19.25 5.87 22.43
N GLY A 88 -19.97 6.00 23.54
CA GLY A 88 -20.22 4.87 24.46
C GLY A 88 -18.95 4.30 25.09
N LEU A 89 -17.89 5.10 25.24
CA LEU A 89 -16.57 4.64 25.69
C LEU A 89 -16.31 4.89 27.20
N VAL A 90 -17.35 5.15 28.00
CA VAL A 90 -17.21 5.62 29.39
C VAL A 90 -16.25 4.80 30.26
N GLU A 91 -16.33 3.47 30.19
CA GLU A 91 -15.50 2.55 30.99
C GLU A 91 -14.08 2.39 30.42
N PHE A 92 -13.85 2.82 29.17
CA PHE A 92 -12.61 2.57 28.44
C PHE A 92 -11.73 3.82 28.30
N ILE A 93 -12.20 5.00 28.75
CA ILE A 93 -11.50 6.27 28.57
C ILE A 93 -10.07 6.23 29.12
N ASP A 94 -9.91 5.77 30.35
CA ASP A 94 -8.61 5.75 31.02
C ASP A 94 -7.74 4.58 30.57
N PHE A 95 -8.35 3.43 30.28
CA PHE A 95 -7.68 2.27 29.69
C PHE A 95 -7.04 2.61 28.34
N ILE A 96 -7.78 3.30 27.47
CA ILE A 96 -7.28 3.74 26.16
C ILE A 96 -6.34 4.94 26.30
N GLY A 97 -6.55 5.80 27.30
CA GLY A 97 -5.68 6.96 27.56
C GLY A 97 -6.03 8.20 26.73
N PHE A 98 -7.32 8.44 26.45
CA PHE A 98 -7.74 9.68 25.79
C PHE A 98 -7.46 10.91 26.66
N ARG A 99 -7.02 12.01 26.03
CA ARG A 99 -6.69 13.29 26.70
C ARG A 99 -7.12 14.48 25.86
N SER A 100 -7.12 15.68 26.45
CA SER A 100 -7.26 16.92 25.67
C SER A 100 -5.88 17.44 25.28
N TRP A 101 -5.68 17.63 23.99
CA TRP A 101 -4.50 18.22 23.41
C TRP A 101 -4.67 19.73 23.28
N LYS A 102 -3.65 20.47 23.65
CA LYS A 102 -3.52 21.91 23.37
C LYS A 102 -2.05 22.26 23.28
N GLU A 103 -1.72 23.26 22.47
CA GLU A 103 -0.38 23.83 22.46
C GLU A 103 -0.06 24.39 23.86
N THR A 104 0.96 23.81 24.50
CA THR A 104 1.40 24.20 25.83
C THR A 104 2.88 23.89 25.97
N GLN A 105 3.57 24.67 26.80
CA GLN A 105 4.94 24.36 27.20
C GLN A 105 4.94 23.07 28.04
N ILE A 106 5.93 22.23 27.79
CA ILE A 106 6.14 20.94 28.46
C ILE A 106 7.61 20.78 28.84
N GLU A 107 7.89 19.86 29.74
CA GLU A 107 9.24 19.53 30.19
C GLU A 107 9.51 18.03 30.08
N ASN A 108 10.80 17.68 30.01
CA ASN A 108 11.29 16.29 30.09
C ASN A 108 10.81 15.35 28.97
N LEU A 109 10.47 15.85 27.78
CA LEU A 109 10.24 15.03 26.58
C LEU A 109 11.39 15.20 25.58
N SER A 110 11.50 14.29 24.62
CA SER A 110 12.43 14.45 23.51
C SER A 110 11.84 15.37 22.43
N VAL A 111 12.68 16.24 21.87
CA VAL A 111 12.34 17.02 20.67
C VAL A 111 12.09 16.12 19.44
N ASN A 112 12.58 14.89 19.47
CA ASN A 112 12.36 13.90 18.41
C ASN A 112 11.00 13.19 18.54
N LEU A 113 10.20 13.46 19.57
CA LEU A 113 8.86 12.91 19.68
C LEU A 113 7.91 13.61 18.68
N PRO A 114 7.17 12.86 17.83
CA PRO A 114 6.20 13.48 16.94
C PRO A 114 5.17 14.31 17.72
N GLY A 115 4.90 15.52 17.26
CA GLY A 115 4.00 16.45 17.96
C GLY A 115 4.68 17.26 19.07
N VAL A 116 6.01 17.17 19.23
CA VAL A 116 6.82 18.06 20.07
C VAL A 116 7.70 18.94 19.18
N VAL A 117 7.83 20.21 19.54
CA VAL A 117 8.73 21.18 18.89
C VAL A 117 9.55 21.92 19.93
N GLU A 118 10.77 22.32 19.58
CA GLU A 118 11.58 23.22 20.40
C GLU A 118 11.44 24.66 19.88
N ARG A 119 11.13 25.60 20.78
CA ARG A 119 11.11 27.04 20.50
C ARG A 119 11.80 27.76 21.65
N ASP A 120 12.79 28.60 21.34
CA ASP A 120 13.56 29.34 22.35
C ASP A 120 14.11 28.45 23.48
N LYS A 121 14.61 27.26 23.14
CA LYS A 121 15.12 26.23 24.07
C LYS A 121 14.08 25.65 25.04
N ASN A 122 12.80 25.90 24.79
CA ASN A 122 11.68 25.30 25.53
C ASN A 122 10.91 24.36 24.61
N LEU A 123 10.38 23.28 25.18
CA LEU A 123 9.60 22.30 24.44
C LEU A 123 8.12 22.67 24.49
N TYR A 124 7.45 22.51 23.36
CA TYR A 124 6.02 22.76 23.21
C TYR A 124 5.34 21.60 22.50
N LEU A 125 4.10 21.33 22.91
CA LEU A 125 3.20 20.50 22.12
C LEU A 125 2.78 21.24 20.86
N TYR A 126 2.84 20.57 19.73
CA TYR A 126 2.52 21.13 18.43
C TYR A 126 1.20 20.58 17.88
N GLY A 127 0.41 21.42 17.22
CA GLY A 127 -0.83 21.05 16.57
C GLY A 127 -2.05 21.77 17.14
N GLN A 128 -3.20 21.57 16.49
CA GLN A 128 -4.45 22.21 16.90
C GLN A 128 -4.97 21.65 18.22
N THR A 129 -5.65 22.49 19.00
CA THR A 129 -6.41 22.04 20.17
C THR A 129 -7.48 21.03 19.77
N GLY A 130 -7.62 19.97 20.55
CA GLY A 130 -8.61 18.94 20.30
C GLY A 130 -8.46 17.70 21.17
N LEU A 131 -9.15 16.64 20.78
CA LEU A 131 -9.10 15.34 21.46
C LEU A 131 -7.91 14.53 20.97
N PHE A 132 -7.01 14.16 21.89
CA PHE A 132 -5.88 13.26 21.67
C PHE A 132 -6.36 11.81 21.60
N LEU A 133 -6.08 11.15 20.48
CA LEU A 133 -6.45 9.77 20.16
C LEU A 133 -5.17 8.92 20.07
N PRO A 134 -4.77 8.20 21.14
CA PRO A 134 -3.56 7.38 21.12
C PRO A 134 -3.70 6.20 20.15
N ILE A 135 -2.60 5.91 19.45
CA ILE A 135 -2.46 4.75 18.57
C ILE A 135 -1.58 3.74 19.28
N HIS A 136 -2.13 2.55 19.52
CA HIS A 136 -1.45 1.48 20.22
C HIS A 136 -0.88 0.44 19.25
N ASN A 137 0.22 -0.18 19.63
CA ASN A 137 0.72 -1.39 18.97
C ASN A 137 0.22 -2.67 19.67
N GLU A 138 0.65 -3.82 19.19
CA GLU A 138 0.28 -5.15 19.69
C GLU A 138 0.70 -5.42 21.16
N PHE A 139 1.62 -4.62 21.69
CA PHE A 139 2.08 -4.66 23.09
C PHE A 139 1.34 -3.67 23.99
N GLY A 140 0.36 -2.93 23.44
CA GLY A 140 -0.34 -1.87 24.16
C GLY A 140 0.49 -0.61 24.35
N GLN A 141 1.59 -0.44 23.60
CA GLN A 141 2.43 0.75 23.63
C GLN A 141 1.86 1.86 22.74
N ILE A 142 1.90 3.12 23.20
CA ILE A 142 1.50 4.29 22.41
C ILE A 142 2.64 4.64 21.44
N ILE A 143 2.43 4.40 20.15
CA ILE A 143 3.48 4.60 19.12
C ILE A 143 3.26 5.86 18.27
N ALA A 144 2.06 6.42 18.32
CA ALA A 144 1.67 7.65 17.66
C ALA A 144 0.31 8.11 18.20
N PHE A 145 -0.25 9.16 17.61
CA PHE A 145 -1.60 9.61 17.91
C PHE A 145 -2.20 10.39 16.74
N GLN A 146 -3.53 10.51 16.76
CA GLN A 146 -4.26 11.52 16.00
C GLN A 146 -4.87 12.54 16.96
N ILE A 147 -5.14 13.74 16.46
CA ILE A 147 -5.94 14.76 17.11
C ILE A 147 -7.24 14.87 16.33
N ARG A 148 -8.38 14.83 17.02
CA ARG A 148 -9.66 15.32 16.50
C ARG A 148 -9.78 16.78 16.94
N PRO A 149 -9.53 17.76 16.06
CA PRO A 149 -9.53 19.16 16.46
C PRO A 149 -10.91 19.60 16.96
N ASP A 150 -10.94 20.61 17.85
CA ASP A 150 -12.18 21.25 18.27
C ASP A 150 -12.88 21.91 17.07
N ASP A 151 -12.10 22.56 16.20
CA ASP A 151 -12.54 23.07 14.91
C ASP A 151 -12.19 22.09 13.78
N THR A 152 -13.21 21.38 13.27
CA THR A 152 -13.06 20.39 12.19
C THR A 152 -13.15 21.00 10.79
N SER A 153 -13.21 22.33 10.63
CA SER A 153 -13.33 23.02 9.33
C SER A 153 -12.26 22.60 8.32
N ASN A 154 -11.03 22.37 8.80
CA ASN A 154 -9.88 21.96 8.00
C ASN A 154 -9.64 20.44 8.02
N GLY A 155 -10.64 19.64 8.38
CA GLY A 155 -10.59 18.18 8.42
C GLY A 155 -10.80 17.60 9.81
N LYS A 156 -11.50 16.48 9.88
CA LYS A 156 -11.98 15.85 11.12
C LYS A 156 -10.87 15.28 12.01
N TYR A 157 -9.80 14.75 11.41
CA TYR A 157 -8.67 14.16 12.13
C TYR A 157 -7.34 14.63 11.54
N LYS A 158 -6.36 14.84 12.41
CA LYS A 158 -5.00 15.27 12.07
C LYS A 158 -4.00 14.34 12.74
N TRP A 159 -2.92 14.02 12.06
CA TRP A 159 -1.82 13.27 12.67
C TRP A 159 -1.07 14.12 13.69
N GLY A 160 -0.72 13.53 14.82
CA GLY A 160 0.25 14.08 15.76
C GLY A 160 1.63 14.13 15.11
N SER A 161 1.97 15.29 14.55
CA SER A 161 3.17 15.47 13.72
C SER A 161 3.77 16.84 13.99
N SER A 162 5.07 16.90 14.23
CA SER A 162 5.82 18.16 14.29
C SER A 162 6.58 18.47 12.99
N ALA A 163 6.44 17.61 11.96
CA ALA A 163 7.07 17.81 10.65
C ALA A 163 6.79 19.18 9.99
N PRO A 164 5.58 19.76 10.06
CA PRO A 164 5.34 21.09 9.50
C PRO A 164 6.13 22.22 10.18
N ALA A 165 6.63 21.97 11.39
CA ALA A 165 7.49 22.87 12.16
C ALA A 165 8.95 22.39 12.19
N GLY A 166 9.34 21.49 11.28
CA GLY A 166 10.70 20.96 11.19
C GLY A 166 11.06 19.90 12.23
N GLY A 167 10.07 19.28 12.89
CA GLY A 167 10.26 18.13 13.78
C GLY A 167 9.90 16.80 13.11
N ASN A 168 9.65 15.77 13.91
CA ASN A 168 9.37 14.42 13.41
C ASN A 168 7.91 14.21 12.98
N SER A 169 7.76 13.35 11.96
CA SER A 169 6.47 12.87 11.47
C SER A 169 6.01 11.63 12.27
N PRO A 170 4.73 11.20 12.19
CA PRO A 170 4.25 10.01 12.90
C PRO A 170 4.83 8.70 12.35
N HIS A 171 5.43 8.69 11.15
CA HIS A 171 5.95 7.47 10.52
C HIS A 171 6.90 6.72 11.46
N LEU A 172 6.84 5.39 11.42
CA LEU A 172 7.74 4.52 12.17
C LEU A 172 9.13 4.47 11.52
N GLU A 173 10.10 3.84 12.19
CA GLU A 173 11.48 3.71 11.70
C GLU A 173 11.56 3.07 10.30
N ASN A 174 10.61 2.20 9.97
CA ASN A 174 10.52 1.54 8.67
C ASN A 174 9.83 2.39 7.58
N GLY A 175 9.43 3.62 7.91
CA GLY A 175 8.73 4.56 7.03
C GLY A 175 7.22 4.33 6.90
N GLU A 176 6.64 3.33 7.55
CA GLU A 176 5.20 3.06 7.49
C GLU A 176 4.40 3.99 8.40
N MET A 177 3.14 4.22 8.04
CA MET A 177 2.20 4.96 8.89
C MET A 177 1.72 4.06 10.03
N PRO A 178 1.57 4.57 11.26
CA PRO A 178 1.05 3.78 12.36
C PRO A 178 -0.38 3.26 12.10
N LEU A 179 -0.62 1.99 12.43
CA LEU A 179 -1.94 1.37 12.51
C LEU A 179 -2.30 1.18 13.98
N THR A 180 -3.55 1.43 14.35
CA THR A 180 -3.97 1.22 15.75
C THR A 180 -4.35 -0.22 15.98
N PHE A 181 -3.77 -0.84 17.01
CA PHE A 181 -4.11 -2.17 17.50
C PHE A 181 -5.02 -2.02 18.72
N CYS A 182 -6.33 -2.14 18.50
CA CYS A 182 -7.33 -2.02 19.55
C CYS A 182 -7.59 -3.41 20.17
N ARG A 183 -6.96 -3.69 21.31
CA ARG A 183 -7.21 -4.90 22.10
C ARG A 183 -8.14 -4.56 23.27
N PRO A 184 -9.37 -5.10 23.30
CA PRO A 184 -10.23 -4.99 24.48
C PRO A 184 -9.70 -5.87 25.60
N GLU A 185 -10.04 -5.54 26.86
CA GLU A 185 -9.62 -6.34 28.03
C GLU A 185 -10.12 -7.79 27.97
N ASN A 186 -11.33 -7.96 27.46
CA ASN A 186 -11.95 -9.28 27.25
C ASN A 186 -12.18 -9.49 25.76
N ILE A 187 -11.64 -10.58 25.23
CA ILE A 187 -11.84 -10.98 23.83
C ILE A 187 -12.84 -12.14 23.82
N GLN A 188 -13.98 -11.95 23.16
CA GLN A 188 -15.01 -12.97 22.95
C GLN A 188 -15.10 -13.42 21.49
N ILE A 189 -14.69 -12.56 20.56
CA ILE A 189 -14.69 -12.87 19.13
C ILE A 189 -13.26 -13.16 18.69
N SER A 190 -13.03 -14.36 18.17
CA SER A 190 -11.68 -14.83 17.79
C SER A 190 -11.21 -14.30 16.43
N SER A 191 -12.13 -13.87 15.56
CA SER A 191 -11.77 -13.20 14.30
C SER A 191 -11.18 -11.81 14.57
N ILE A 192 -10.39 -11.31 13.62
CA ILE A 192 -9.75 -9.99 13.70
C ILE A 192 -10.56 -9.04 12.84
N GLY A 193 -10.99 -7.91 13.41
CA GLY A 193 -11.71 -6.89 12.65
C GLY A 193 -10.77 -5.83 12.06
N LEU A 194 -11.13 -5.30 10.89
CA LEU A 194 -10.54 -4.10 10.31
C LEU A 194 -11.62 -3.02 10.20
N ALA A 195 -11.39 -1.84 10.79
CA ALA A 195 -12.30 -0.70 10.73
C ALA A 195 -11.58 0.63 10.46
N GLU A 196 -12.22 1.56 9.75
CA GLU A 196 -11.58 2.85 9.40
C GLU A 196 -11.50 3.80 10.61
N GLY A 197 -10.30 4.33 10.87
CA GLY A 197 -10.06 5.37 11.86
C GLY A 197 -9.86 4.86 13.30
N VAL A 198 -9.17 5.68 14.10
CA VAL A 198 -8.72 5.28 15.45
C VAL A 198 -9.89 5.19 16.44
N LEU A 199 -10.72 6.23 16.50
CA LEU A 199 -11.82 6.30 17.46
C LEU A 199 -12.89 5.23 17.19
N LYS A 200 -13.30 5.07 15.92
CA LYS A 200 -14.22 4.01 15.46
C LYS A 200 -13.69 2.63 15.85
N SER A 201 -12.41 2.35 15.57
CA SER A 201 -11.80 1.05 15.89
C SER A 201 -11.87 0.71 17.38
N TRP A 202 -11.66 1.68 18.27
CA TRP A 202 -11.83 1.47 19.71
C TRP A 202 -13.29 1.23 20.12
N VAL A 203 -14.25 1.99 19.56
CA VAL A 203 -15.69 1.74 19.81
C VAL A 203 -16.05 0.31 19.43
N VAL A 204 -15.65 -0.13 18.24
CA VAL A 204 -15.93 -1.48 17.73
C VAL A 204 -15.25 -2.54 18.61
N ALA A 205 -13.96 -2.36 18.92
CA ALA A 205 -13.19 -3.33 19.71
C ALA A 205 -13.81 -3.57 21.09
N CYS A 206 -14.12 -2.48 21.82
CA CYS A 206 -14.67 -2.54 23.17
C CYS A 206 -16.07 -3.15 23.19
N ASN A 207 -16.95 -2.78 22.25
CA ASN A 207 -18.33 -3.25 22.25
C ASN A 207 -18.50 -4.66 21.69
N LEU A 208 -17.71 -5.05 20.68
CA LEU A 208 -17.72 -6.40 20.13
C LEU A 208 -16.85 -7.37 20.92
N GLN A 209 -15.97 -6.86 21.79
CA GLN A 209 -14.96 -7.66 22.48
C GLN A 209 -14.13 -8.47 21.46
N GLN A 210 -13.69 -7.76 20.42
CA GLN A 210 -12.94 -8.26 19.27
C GLN A 210 -11.63 -7.47 19.15
N ILE A 211 -10.53 -8.11 18.74
CA ILE A 211 -9.33 -7.35 18.35
C ILE A 211 -9.63 -6.63 17.03
N ILE A 212 -9.48 -5.31 17.02
CA ILE A 212 -9.65 -4.48 15.82
C ILE A 212 -8.33 -3.82 15.44
N ILE A 213 -7.93 -3.90 14.17
CA ILE A 213 -6.81 -3.13 13.62
C ILE A 213 -7.38 -1.98 12.80
N GLY A 214 -7.17 -0.76 13.28
CA GLY A 214 -7.66 0.46 12.65
C GLY A 214 -6.65 1.15 11.76
N ALA A 215 -7.11 1.69 10.63
CA ALA A 215 -6.31 2.53 9.74
C ALA A 215 -7.03 3.84 9.41
N SER A 216 -6.30 4.96 9.44
CA SER A 216 -6.85 6.24 8.94
C SER A 216 -7.07 6.16 7.44
N GLY A 217 -8.29 6.44 6.95
CA GLY A 217 -8.58 6.44 5.51
C GLY A 217 -8.51 5.05 4.86
N ALA A 218 -8.79 3.99 5.62
CA ALA A 218 -8.71 2.60 5.20
C ALA A 218 -7.32 2.15 4.69
N ALA A 219 -6.25 2.88 5.03
CA ALA A 219 -4.93 2.72 4.42
C ALA A 219 -4.05 1.61 5.04
N TRP A 220 -4.59 0.42 5.30
CA TRP A 220 -3.79 -0.71 5.80
C TRP A 220 -2.74 -1.18 4.78
N ASP A 221 -3.06 -1.08 3.50
CA ASP A 221 -2.18 -1.37 2.36
C ASP A 221 -0.91 -0.50 2.33
N CYS A 222 -0.96 0.68 2.96
CA CYS A 222 0.20 1.57 3.09
C CYS A 222 1.15 1.17 4.23
N SER A 223 0.80 0.17 5.03
CA SER A 223 1.63 -0.27 6.17
C SER A 223 1.64 -1.80 6.27
N PRO A 224 2.01 -2.50 5.17
CA PRO A 224 1.89 -3.95 5.06
C PRO A 224 2.79 -4.70 6.05
N LYS A 225 3.97 -4.17 6.42
CA LYS A 225 4.85 -4.83 7.39
C LYS A 225 4.27 -4.73 8.80
N LEU A 226 3.73 -3.56 9.16
CA LEU A 226 3.05 -3.36 10.44
C LEU A 226 1.78 -4.22 10.56
N LEU A 227 0.93 -4.21 9.52
CA LEU A 227 -0.26 -5.07 9.48
C LEU A 227 0.13 -6.54 9.63
N ARG A 228 1.15 -6.99 8.87
CA ARG A 228 1.67 -8.35 8.93
C ARG A 228 2.16 -8.70 10.34
N ARG A 229 2.95 -7.81 10.98
CA ARG A 229 3.44 -7.96 12.35
C ARG A 229 2.29 -8.17 13.34
N TYR A 230 1.24 -7.36 13.25
CA TYR A 230 0.07 -7.48 14.11
C TYR A 230 -0.66 -8.81 13.92
N LEU A 231 -0.85 -9.24 12.68
CA LEU A 231 -1.51 -10.52 12.38
C LEU A 231 -0.65 -11.72 12.82
N ASP A 232 0.66 -11.69 12.61
CA ASP A 232 1.58 -12.74 13.06
C ASP A 232 1.55 -12.86 14.60
N LYS A 233 1.50 -11.73 15.32
CA LYS A 233 1.34 -11.73 16.78
C LYS A 233 0.03 -12.40 17.22
N ILE A 234 -1.08 -12.05 16.58
CA ILE A 234 -2.39 -12.64 16.90
C ILE A 234 -2.39 -14.13 16.58
N ALA A 235 -1.85 -14.55 15.43
CA ALA A 235 -1.74 -15.96 15.06
C ALA A 235 -0.91 -16.75 16.09
N GLN A 236 0.21 -16.18 16.54
CA GLN A 236 1.03 -16.78 17.60
C GLN A 236 0.26 -16.95 18.91
N GLU A 237 -0.48 -15.93 19.35
CA GLU A 237 -1.28 -15.98 20.59
C GLU A 237 -2.44 -16.98 20.50
N GLN A 238 -3.05 -17.11 19.32
CA GLN A 238 -4.10 -18.09 19.05
C GLN A 238 -3.55 -19.49 18.74
N ASN A 239 -2.22 -19.67 18.75
CA ASN A 239 -1.54 -20.91 18.40
C ASN A 239 -2.00 -21.48 17.04
N THR A 240 -2.04 -20.60 16.04
CA THR A 240 -2.51 -20.90 14.68
C THR A 240 -1.60 -20.27 13.62
N SER A 241 -1.89 -20.52 12.34
CA SER A 241 -1.22 -19.89 11.20
C SER A 241 -2.06 -18.73 10.65
N LEU A 242 -1.42 -17.80 9.94
CA LEU A 242 -2.13 -16.73 9.21
C LEU A 242 -3.23 -17.26 8.30
N SER A 243 -2.98 -18.38 7.61
CA SER A 243 -3.94 -19.01 6.72
C SER A 243 -5.23 -19.49 7.40
N ASN A 244 -5.22 -19.57 8.73
CA ASN A 244 -6.37 -19.93 9.55
C ASN A 244 -6.99 -18.74 10.27
N LEU A 245 -6.37 -17.56 10.23
CA LEU A 245 -6.98 -16.36 10.76
C LEU A 245 -8.20 -15.96 9.92
N VAL A 246 -9.27 -15.60 10.61
CA VAL A 246 -10.48 -15.04 10.00
C VAL A 246 -10.44 -13.52 10.19
N ILE A 247 -10.51 -12.78 9.09
CA ILE A 247 -10.47 -11.32 9.04
C ILE A 247 -11.86 -10.80 8.65
N ASP A 248 -12.42 -9.97 9.52
CA ASP A 248 -13.70 -9.30 9.34
C ASP A 248 -13.44 -7.87 8.87
N LEU A 249 -13.65 -7.59 7.59
CA LEU A 249 -13.54 -6.23 7.08
C LEU A 249 -14.85 -5.48 7.29
N TYR A 250 -14.88 -4.55 8.25
CA TYR A 250 -16.01 -3.66 8.50
C TYR A 250 -15.86 -2.40 7.66
N ALA A 251 -16.27 -2.49 6.39
CA ALA A 251 -16.18 -1.38 5.47
C ALA A 251 -17.22 -0.28 5.78
N ASP A 252 -16.79 0.98 5.68
CA ASP A 252 -17.59 2.18 5.95
C ASP A 252 -18.81 2.31 5.01
N ALA A 253 -19.88 2.91 5.53
CA ALA A 253 -21.11 3.15 4.78
C ALA A 253 -20.85 4.05 3.56
N GLY A 254 -21.47 3.71 2.43
CA GLY A 254 -21.31 4.48 1.20
C GLY A 254 -19.95 4.33 0.51
N MET A 255 -19.11 3.38 0.94
CA MET A 255 -17.82 3.09 0.29
C MET A 255 -17.96 2.73 -1.19
N LEU A 256 -19.06 2.07 -1.57
CA LEU A 256 -19.37 1.67 -2.95
C LEU A 256 -19.58 2.85 -3.92
N ALA A 257 -19.53 4.10 -3.45
CA ALA A 257 -19.51 5.28 -4.31
C ALA A 257 -18.10 5.93 -4.39
N ASN A 258 -17.14 5.49 -3.57
CA ASN A 258 -15.85 6.14 -3.41
C ASN A 258 -14.70 5.28 -3.97
N LYS A 259 -14.28 5.57 -5.22
CA LYS A 259 -13.22 4.85 -5.94
C LYS A 259 -11.90 4.78 -5.18
N HIS A 260 -11.51 5.84 -4.48
CA HIS A 260 -10.24 5.88 -3.74
C HIS A 260 -10.27 4.99 -2.50
N ILE A 261 -11.38 5.00 -1.75
CA ILE A 261 -11.53 4.12 -0.58
C ILE A 261 -11.67 2.65 -1.02
N MET A 262 -12.41 2.40 -2.10
CA MET A 262 -12.52 1.05 -2.67
C MET A 262 -11.17 0.49 -3.13
N LEU A 263 -10.27 1.35 -3.66
CA LEU A 263 -8.90 0.95 -3.97
C LEU A 263 -8.14 0.49 -2.72
N ARG A 264 -8.27 1.23 -1.60
CA ARG A 264 -7.62 0.87 -0.34
C ARG A 264 -8.11 -0.47 0.20
N TYR A 265 -9.43 -0.70 0.19
CA TYR A 265 -10.00 -2.00 0.57
C TYR A 265 -9.51 -3.11 -0.34
N HIS A 266 -9.51 -2.90 -1.66
CA HIS A 266 -9.07 -3.90 -2.63
C HIS A 266 -7.58 -4.28 -2.47
N GLU A 267 -6.69 -3.30 -2.32
CA GLU A 267 -5.25 -3.59 -2.11
C GLU A 267 -4.99 -4.24 -0.75
N THR A 268 -5.75 -3.88 0.29
CA THR A 268 -5.71 -4.56 1.59
C THR A 268 -6.15 -6.02 1.46
N ILE A 269 -7.27 -6.29 0.77
CA ILE A 269 -7.77 -7.66 0.53
C ILE A 269 -6.72 -8.49 -0.23
N LYS A 270 -6.08 -7.95 -1.26
CA LYS A 270 -5.00 -8.64 -1.98
C LYS A 270 -3.84 -9.04 -1.06
N LEU A 271 -3.38 -8.14 -0.19
CA LEU A 271 -2.32 -8.44 0.77
C LEU A 271 -2.73 -9.59 1.70
N LEU A 272 -3.95 -9.54 2.24
CA LEU A 272 -4.48 -10.58 3.12
C LEU A 272 -4.62 -11.93 2.40
N GLN A 273 -5.06 -11.92 1.13
CA GLN A 273 -5.13 -13.12 0.29
C GLN A 273 -3.74 -13.70 -0.03
N GLN A 274 -2.74 -12.86 -0.28
CA GLN A 274 -1.34 -13.28 -0.46
C GLN A 274 -0.78 -13.97 0.79
N TRP A 275 -1.31 -13.61 1.97
CA TRP A 275 -0.98 -14.26 3.24
C TRP A 275 -1.95 -15.38 3.60
N GLU A 276 -2.80 -15.78 2.65
CA GLU A 276 -3.77 -16.87 2.74
C GLU A 276 -4.82 -16.71 3.86
N CYS A 277 -4.98 -15.50 4.40
CA CYS A 277 -5.97 -15.21 5.44
C CYS A 277 -7.39 -15.45 4.91
N LYS A 278 -8.30 -15.90 5.78
CA LYS A 278 -9.72 -16.07 5.45
C LYS A 278 -10.44 -14.74 5.65
N ILE A 279 -10.93 -14.13 4.59
CA ILE A 279 -11.52 -12.79 4.65
C ILE A 279 -13.02 -12.89 4.44
N ARG A 280 -13.78 -12.13 5.23
CA ARG A 280 -15.21 -11.91 5.04
C ARG A 280 -15.55 -10.44 5.28
N ILE A 281 -16.57 -9.96 4.58
CA ILE A 281 -16.99 -8.56 4.65
C ILE A 281 -18.18 -8.45 5.60
N GLY A 282 -18.05 -7.62 6.64
CA GLY A 282 -19.18 -7.29 7.50
C GLY A 282 -20.22 -6.49 6.73
N TRP A 283 -21.46 -6.98 6.68
CA TRP A 283 -22.49 -6.44 5.81
C TRP A 283 -23.83 -6.34 6.53
N TRP A 284 -24.42 -5.14 6.51
CA TRP A 284 -25.76 -4.85 7.03
C TRP A 284 -26.59 -4.01 6.04
N GLY A 285 -26.16 -3.96 4.78
CA GLY A 285 -26.83 -3.20 3.72
C GLY A 285 -26.38 -1.74 3.61
N GLN A 286 -25.15 -1.44 4.01
CA GLN A 286 -24.60 -0.08 4.09
C GLN A 286 -24.16 0.51 2.73
N PHE A 287 -25.10 0.65 1.80
CA PHE A 287 -24.85 1.08 0.43
C PHE A 287 -24.45 2.56 0.28
N THR A 288 -24.95 3.43 1.15
CA THR A 288 -24.88 4.89 1.04
C THR A 288 -24.32 5.52 2.30
N LYS A 289 -24.00 6.82 2.26
CA LYS A 289 -23.50 7.56 3.43
C LYS A 289 -24.57 7.85 4.48
N ASP A 290 -25.84 7.62 4.14
CA ASP A 290 -26.95 7.78 5.08
C ASP A 290 -27.14 6.52 5.95
N ASP A 291 -26.53 5.40 5.54
CA ASP A 291 -26.50 4.18 6.33
C ASP A 291 -25.49 4.32 7.48
N PRO A 292 -25.74 3.64 8.62
CA PRO A 292 -24.84 3.72 9.76
C PRO A 292 -23.50 3.03 9.47
N ASP A 293 -22.40 3.65 9.91
CA ASP A 293 -21.11 2.98 10.05
C ASP A 293 -21.17 1.92 11.16
N ILE A 294 -20.16 1.06 11.24
CA ILE A 294 -20.12 -0.05 12.21
C ILE A 294 -20.22 0.41 13.67
N ASP A 295 -19.57 1.52 14.04
CA ASP A 295 -19.64 2.07 15.39
C ASP A 295 -21.03 2.62 15.70
N ASP A 296 -21.64 3.35 14.77
CA ASP A 296 -23.01 3.86 14.93
C ASP A 296 -24.03 2.72 15.04
N LEU A 297 -23.92 1.69 14.19
CA LEU A 297 -24.78 0.51 14.20
C LEU A 297 -24.73 -0.22 15.56
N ILE A 298 -23.53 -0.38 16.11
CA ILE A 298 -23.33 -1.03 17.41
C ILE A 298 -23.91 -0.19 18.54
N LEU A 299 -23.65 1.12 18.56
CA LEU A 299 -24.16 2.04 19.59
C LEU A 299 -25.68 2.14 19.58
N GLN A 300 -26.32 1.97 18.42
CA GLN A 300 -27.77 1.88 18.28
C GLN A 300 -28.35 0.52 18.74
N GLY A 301 -27.52 -0.43 19.20
CA GLY A 301 -27.95 -1.77 19.61
C GLY A 301 -28.24 -2.73 18.45
N ASN A 302 -27.88 -2.34 17.22
CA ASN A 302 -28.21 -3.05 15.98
C ASN A 302 -27.12 -4.01 15.51
N ARG A 303 -26.17 -4.39 16.39
CA ARG A 303 -25.09 -5.33 16.06
C ARG A 303 -25.55 -6.67 15.48
N HIS A 304 -26.78 -7.09 15.79
CA HIS A 304 -27.38 -8.34 15.30
C HIS A 304 -27.68 -8.31 13.79
N GLN A 305 -27.67 -7.12 13.16
CA GLN A 305 -27.84 -6.95 11.72
C GLN A 305 -26.56 -7.24 10.93
N ILE A 306 -25.40 -7.35 11.61
CA ILE A 306 -24.12 -7.65 10.96
C ILE A 306 -24.18 -9.09 10.47
N THR A 307 -24.25 -9.24 9.16
CA THR A 307 -24.03 -10.50 8.45
C THR A 307 -22.64 -10.50 7.81
N TYR A 308 -22.26 -11.62 7.22
CA TYR A 308 -20.98 -11.73 6.53
C TYR A 308 -21.17 -12.24 5.12
N ILE A 309 -20.63 -11.52 4.16
CA ILE A 309 -20.58 -11.92 2.75
C ILE A 309 -19.14 -12.19 2.32
N SER A 310 -18.98 -13.01 1.29
CA SER A 310 -17.69 -13.29 0.65
C SER A 310 -17.19 -12.07 -0.13
N ILE A 311 -15.91 -12.12 -0.52
CA ILE A 311 -15.32 -11.11 -1.40
C ILE A 311 -16.04 -11.07 -2.75
N ASP A 312 -16.37 -12.23 -3.32
CA ASP A 312 -17.04 -12.31 -4.63
C ASP A 312 -18.45 -11.71 -4.58
N GLU A 313 -19.21 -12.00 -3.52
CA GLU A 313 -20.52 -11.37 -3.28
C GLU A 313 -20.40 -9.87 -3.11
N TRP A 314 -19.39 -9.39 -2.37
CA TRP A 314 -19.16 -7.95 -2.22
C TRP A 314 -18.73 -7.29 -3.55
N MET A 315 -17.89 -7.94 -4.36
CA MET A 315 -17.49 -7.49 -5.69
C MET A 315 -18.65 -7.45 -6.69
N ALA A 316 -19.65 -8.32 -6.52
CA ALA A 316 -20.87 -8.29 -7.32
C ALA A 316 -21.69 -7.01 -7.09
N LEU A 317 -21.54 -6.36 -5.93
CA LEU A 317 -22.20 -5.09 -5.60
C LEU A 317 -21.50 -3.85 -6.21
N TRP A 318 -20.29 -4.01 -6.75
CA TRP A 318 -19.53 -2.89 -7.31
C TRP A 318 -20.20 -2.38 -8.59
N SER A 319 -20.30 -1.06 -8.71
CA SER A 319 -20.67 -0.43 -9.97
C SER A 319 -19.65 -0.76 -11.07
N ASP A 320 -20.08 -0.75 -12.33
CA ASP A 320 -19.17 -0.91 -13.47
C ASP A 320 -18.03 0.11 -13.42
N ASP A 321 -18.31 1.31 -12.93
CA ASP A 321 -17.35 2.37 -12.73
C ASP A 321 -16.21 2.01 -11.76
N ILE A 322 -16.54 1.42 -10.60
CA ILE A 322 -15.55 0.92 -9.64
C ILE A 322 -14.83 -0.29 -10.21
N ARG A 323 -15.57 -1.23 -10.79
CA ARG A 323 -15.01 -2.44 -11.39
C ARG A 323 -14.00 -2.09 -12.48
N ASN A 324 -14.33 -1.16 -13.37
CA ASN A 324 -13.43 -0.62 -14.38
C ASN A 324 -12.24 0.10 -13.72
N TYR A 325 -12.48 0.93 -12.71
CA TYR A 325 -11.42 1.65 -12.03
C TYR A 325 -10.40 0.71 -11.35
N LEU A 326 -10.85 -0.34 -10.69
CA LEU A 326 -9.96 -1.22 -9.91
C LEU A 326 -9.38 -2.38 -10.73
N LEU A 327 -10.19 -2.96 -11.62
CA LEU A 327 -9.79 -4.14 -12.39
C LEU A 327 -9.21 -3.75 -13.77
N LYS A 328 -9.63 -2.62 -14.36
CA LYS A 328 -9.15 -2.18 -15.68
C LYS A 328 -8.08 -1.09 -15.64
N ASN A 329 -8.02 -0.21 -14.63
CA ASN A 329 -6.95 0.82 -14.59
C ASN A 329 -5.56 0.31 -14.16
N ASN A 330 -5.44 -0.93 -13.69
CA ASN A 330 -4.13 -1.60 -13.67
C ASN A 330 -3.65 -2.01 -15.07
N VAL A 331 -4.40 -1.64 -16.12
CA VAL A 331 -4.02 -1.74 -17.53
C VAL A 331 -4.11 -0.36 -18.20
N GLN A 332 -3.40 0.63 -17.66
CA GLN A 332 -2.82 1.69 -18.50
C GLN A 332 -1.31 1.49 -18.58
N PHE A 333 -0.91 0.54 -19.42
CA PHE A 333 0.45 0.48 -19.91
C PHE A 333 0.64 1.57 -20.95
N ASN A 334 1.77 2.28 -20.91
CA ASN A 334 2.24 3.04 -22.05
C ASN A 334 2.67 2.04 -23.13
N THR A 335 1.76 1.75 -24.06
CA THR A 335 1.85 0.66 -25.05
C THR A 335 2.75 0.98 -26.25
N SER A 336 3.64 1.97 -26.17
CA SER A 336 4.39 2.34 -27.38
C SER A 336 5.34 1.24 -27.85
N ASP A 337 5.81 0.32 -26.99
CA ASP A 337 6.72 -0.77 -27.41
C ASP A 337 6.72 -2.07 -26.57
N TRP A 338 5.75 -2.32 -25.67
CA TRP A 338 5.88 -3.45 -24.71
C TRP A 338 4.56 -4.07 -24.25
N SER A 339 4.49 -5.41 -24.13
CA SER A 339 3.47 -6.07 -23.29
C SER A 339 3.91 -7.42 -22.68
N ALA A 340 3.60 -7.51 -21.38
CA ALA A 340 3.40 -8.64 -20.46
C ALA A 340 4.36 -9.84 -20.49
N PRO A 341 5.05 -10.14 -19.36
CA PRO A 341 5.78 -11.38 -19.21
C PRO A 341 4.84 -12.56 -18.92
N VAL A 342 5.02 -13.68 -19.62
CA VAL A 342 4.45 -14.95 -19.15
C VAL A 342 5.31 -15.39 -17.96
N GLN A 343 4.77 -15.26 -16.75
CA GLN A 343 5.48 -15.63 -15.52
C GLN A 343 5.22 -17.10 -15.19
N HIS A 344 6.29 -17.82 -14.84
CA HIS A 344 6.16 -19.14 -14.26
C HIS A 344 5.81 -18.98 -12.77
N PRO A 345 4.86 -19.75 -12.20
CA PRO A 345 4.37 -19.56 -10.83
C PRO A 345 5.46 -19.63 -9.74
N TYR A 346 6.64 -20.16 -10.08
CA TYR A 346 7.76 -20.27 -9.16
C TYR A 346 9.04 -19.53 -9.60
N ARG A 347 9.12 -18.95 -10.82
CA ARG A 347 10.39 -18.43 -11.38
C ARG A 347 10.18 -17.29 -12.41
N SER A 348 11.28 -16.61 -12.75
CA SER A 348 11.39 -15.45 -13.65
C SER A 348 10.64 -15.56 -14.99
N GLU A 349 10.38 -14.39 -15.60
CA GLU A 349 9.65 -14.21 -16.87
C GLU A 349 10.17 -15.08 -18.02
N LEU A 350 9.27 -15.80 -18.70
CA LEU A 350 9.59 -16.74 -19.80
C LEU A 350 9.84 -16.05 -21.15
N GLY A 351 9.27 -14.87 -21.38
CA GLY A 351 9.35 -14.10 -22.64
C GLY A 351 8.45 -12.88 -22.60
N TYR A 352 8.36 -12.13 -23.70
CA TYR A 352 7.50 -10.96 -23.85
C TYR A 352 7.03 -10.76 -25.30
N TRP A 353 5.91 -10.07 -25.52
CA TRP A 353 5.43 -9.71 -26.85
C TRP A 353 6.03 -8.37 -27.31
N LYS A 354 6.48 -8.32 -28.58
CA LYS A 354 7.05 -7.13 -29.21
C LYS A 354 6.39 -6.85 -30.56
N LYS A 355 6.00 -5.61 -30.80
CA LYS A 355 5.55 -5.17 -32.13
C LYS A 355 6.75 -5.09 -33.07
N VAL A 356 6.72 -5.83 -34.18
CA VAL A 356 7.75 -5.83 -35.21
C VAL A 356 7.14 -5.40 -36.54
N LYS A 357 7.94 -4.70 -37.34
CA LYS A 357 7.50 -4.24 -38.66
C LYS A 357 7.75 -5.37 -39.66
N ALA A 358 6.68 -5.90 -40.23
CA ALA A 358 6.76 -6.92 -41.26
C ALA A 358 7.39 -6.34 -42.53
N LEU A 359 7.93 -7.21 -43.39
CA LEU A 359 8.52 -6.81 -44.68
C LEU A 359 7.49 -6.12 -45.61
N SER A 360 6.19 -6.34 -45.38
CA SER A 360 5.07 -5.68 -46.06
C SER A 360 4.83 -4.23 -45.62
N GLY A 361 5.46 -3.77 -44.54
CA GLY A 361 5.28 -2.43 -43.98
C GLY A 361 4.24 -2.34 -42.85
N ASP A 362 3.40 -3.36 -42.69
CA ASP A 362 2.46 -3.48 -41.58
C ASP A 362 3.16 -3.87 -40.28
N THR A 363 2.52 -3.57 -39.15
CA THR A 363 3.07 -3.88 -37.82
C THR A 363 2.38 -5.12 -37.25
N GLU A 364 3.14 -6.16 -36.96
CA GLU A 364 2.66 -7.42 -36.38
C GLU A 364 3.20 -7.59 -34.95
N TRP A 365 2.49 -8.34 -34.12
CA TRP A 365 2.98 -8.68 -32.78
C TRP A 365 3.73 -10.01 -32.83
N LYS A 366 4.95 -10.02 -32.29
CA LYS A 366 5.82 -11.21 -32.25
C LYS A 366 6.23 -11.53 -30.82
N TRP A 367 6.06 -12.78 -30.43
CA TRP A 367 6.55 -13.28 -29.13
C TRP A 367 8.07 -13.45 -29.17
N ILE A 368 8.76 -12.93 -28.16
CA ILE A 368 10.21 -13.03 -28.00
C ILE A 368 10.50 -13.82 -26.72
N PRO A 369 10.99 -15.06 -26.81
CA PRO A 369 11.38 -15.83 -25.63
C PRO A 369 12.62 -15.21 -25.00
N LYS A 370 12.71 -15.22 -23.66
CA LYS A 370 13.96 -14.92 -22.97
C LYS A 370 14.93 -16.09 -23.14
N ALA A 371 16.22 -15.80 -23.30
CA ALA A 371 17.23 -16.81 -23.57
C ALA A 371 17.25 -17.92 -22.51
N GLY A 372 17.42 -19.17 -22.95
CA GLY A 372 17.55 -20.33 -22.08
C GLY A 372 16.27 -21.13 -21.84
N PHE A 373 15.21 -20.94 -22.62
CA PHE A 373 13.97 -21.72 -22.58
C PHE A 373 13.63 -22.35 -23.93
N SER A 374 13.03 -23.55 -23.90
CA SER A 374 12.33 -24.21 -25.01
C SER A 374 10.90 -24.57 -24.57
N PHE A 375 9.97 -24.61 -25.52
CA PHE A 375 8.57 -24.92 -25.22
C PHE A 375 7.91 -25.77 -26.30
N ILE A 376 6.88 -26.52 -25.88
CA ILE A 376 5.97 -27.29 -26.73
C ILE A 376 4.55 -26.84 -26.37
N VAL A 377 3.74 -26.53 -27.38
CA VAL A 377 2.30 -26.28 -27.19
C VAL A 377 1.63 -27.63 -26.98
N GLU A 378 1.07 -27.86 -25.79
CA GLU A 378 0.47 -29.14 -25.46
C GLU A 378 -1.00 -29.21 -25.93
N ARG A 379 -1.77 -28.15 -25.66
CA ARG A 379 -3.14 -28.01 -26.16
C ARG A 379 -3.65 -26.57 -26.06
N GLU A 380 -4.61 -26.27 -26.93
CA GLU A 380 -5.42 -25.06 -26.86
C GLU A 380 -6.62 -25.26 -25.92
N LEU A 381 -6.94 -24.24 -25.15
CA LEU A 381 -8.13 -24.15 -24.31
C LEU A 381 -9.13 -23.25 -25.04
N ILE A 382 -10.30 -23.77 -25.36
CA ILE A 382 -11.39 -23.03 -26.00
C ILE A 382 -12.36 -22.59 -24.90
N GLY A 383 -12.55 -21.28 -24.76
CA GLY A 383 -13.46 -20.69 -23.79
C GLY A 383 -14.92 -20.79 -24.21
N VAL A 384 -15.83 -20.67 -23.26
CA VAL A 384 -17.27 -20.56 -23.55
C VAL A 384 -17.52 -19.16 -24.14
N ASN A 385 -18.05 -19.10 -25.36
CA ASN A 385 -18.33 -17.88 -26.16
C ASN A 385 -17.14 -17.19 -26.84
N ASP A 386 -16.07 -17.92 -27.21
CA ASP A 386 -14.89 -17.40 -27.94
C ASP A 386 -14.09 -16.26 -27.26
N GLU A 387 -14.50 -15.80 -26.08
CA GLU A 387 -13.89 -14.64 -25.39
C GLU A 387 -12.84 -15.00 -24.32
N TYR A 388 -12.76 -16.27 -23.88
CA TYR A 388 -11.88 -16.70 -22.77
C TYR A 388 -11.15 -18.02 -23.02
N GLY A 389 -10.37 -18.10 -24.11
CA GLY A 389 -9.48 -19.24 -24.39
C GLY A 389 -8.17 -19.23 -23.58
N GLY A 390 -7.20 -20.07 -23.97
CA GLY A 390 -5.85 -20.08 -23.40
C GLY A 390 -4.96 -21.18 -23.99
N LEU A 391 -3.69 -21.26 -23.57
CA LEU A 391 -2.76 -22.32 -23.98
C LEU A 391 -2.24 -23.07 -22.76
N VAL A 392 -2.14 -24.39 -22.87
CA VAL A 392 -1.31 -25.19 -21.96
C VAL A 392 0.02 -25.44 -22.65
N LEU A 393 1.10 -24.93 -22.06
CA LEU A 393 2.46 -25.06 -22.57
C LEU A 393 3.25 -26.00 -21.68
N GLN A 394 4.04 -26.85 -22.32
CA GLN A 394 5.12 -27.57 -21.65
C GLN A 394 6.42 -26.81 -21.86
N VAL A 395 7.02 -26.34 -20.76
CA VAL A 395 8.19 -25.44 -20.80
C VAL A 395 9.38 -26.11 -20.12
N LYS A 396 10.55 -25.96 -20.71
CA LYS A 396 11.83 -26.49 -20.21
C LYS A 396 12.96 -25.46 -20.40
N ARG A 397 13.91 -25.33 -19.47
CA ARG A 397 15.14 -24.58 -19.78
C ARG A 397 16.14 -25.41 -20.55
N THR A 398 16.95 -24.72 -21.34
CA THR A 398 18.07 -25.33 -22.06
C THR A 398 19.06 -26.06 -21.14
N TYR A 399 19.13 -25.66 -19.86
CA TYR A 399 20.04 -26.23 -18.86
C TYR A 399 19.34 -27.11 -17.81
N ASP A 400 18.01 -27.29 -17.87
CA ASP A 400 17.29 -28.15 -16.93
C ASP A 400 17.46 -29.64 -17.32
N PRO A 401 17.47 -30.56 -16.34
CA PRO A 401 17.53 -32.00 -16.58
C PRO A 401 16.44 -32.48 -17.57
N PRO A 402 16.67 -33.52 -18.39
CA PRO A 402 15.71 -34.01 -19.39
C PRO A 402 14.30 -34.28 -18.89
N ASN A 403 14.18 -34.63 -17.61
CA ASN A 403 12.97 -35.03 -16.90
C ASN A 403 12.29 -33.89 -16.12
N GLU A 404 12.87 -32.69 -16.09
CA GLU A 404 12.27 -31.52 -15.42
C GLU A 404 11.57 -30.66 -16.46
N GLN A 405 10.25 -30.81 -16.56
CA GLN A 405 9.37 -30.06 -17.45
C GLN A 405 8.18 -29.53 -16.66
N HIS A 406 7.79 -28.29 -16.91
CA HIS A 406 6.70 -27.64 -16.20
C HIS A 406 5.55 -27.34 -17.13
N ARG A 407 4.32 -27.54 -16.64
CA ARG A 407 3.12 -27.10 -17.33
C ARG A 407 2.76 -25.68 -16.90
N VAL A 408 2.61 -24.80 -17.86
CA VAL A 408 2.20 -23.42 -17.66
C VAL A 408 0.91 -23.18 -18.42
N VAL A 409 -0.09 -22.65 -17.73
CA VAL A 409 -1.34 -22.21 -18.36
C VAL A 409 -1.19 -20.73 -18.68
N VAL A 410 -1.31 -20.37 -19.95
CA VAL A 410 -1.29 -18.99 -20.41
C VAL A 410 -2.74 -18.60 -20.76
N PRO A 411 -3.38 -17.72 -19.97
CA PRO A 411 -4.76 -17.32 -20.23
C PRO A 411 -4.86 -16.45 -21.51
N ALA A 412 -6.01 -16.48 -22.21
CA ALA A 412 -6.21 -15.72 -23.46
C ALA A 412 -6.03 -14.22 -23.28
N GLU A 413 -6.32 -13.66 -22.11
CA GLU A 413 -6.06 -12.25 -21.81
C GLU A 413 -4.58 -11.84 -21.90
N MET A 414 -3.66 -12.82 -21.93
CA MET A 414 -2.21 -12.64 -22.12
C MET A 414 -1.75 -12.95 -23.56
N LEU A 415 -2.69 -13.26 -24.47
CA LEU A 415 -2.47 -13.62 -25.88
C LEU A 415 -3.21 -12.63 -26.78
N ASN A 416 -2.59 -12.17 -27.86
CA ASN A 416 -3.27 -11.28 -28.82
C ASN A 416 -4.18 -12.08 -29.77
N LYS A 417 -3.73 -13.28 -30.21
CA LYS A 417 -4.51 -14.37 -30.84
C LYS A 417 -3.80 -15.70 -30.60
N THR A 418 -4.54 -16.81 -30.40
CA THR A 418 -3.93 -18.13 -30.14
C THR A 418 -3.09 -18.66 -31.31
N THR A 419 -3.49 -18.34 -32.54
CA THR A 419 -2.79 -18.73 -33.78
C THR A 419 -1.39 -18.15 -33.92
N ASP A 420 -1.12 -16.99 -33.30
CA ASP A 420 0.16 -16.29 -33.40
C ASP A 420 1.27 -16.98 -32.58
N PHE A 421 0.88 -17.83 -31.62
CA PHE A 421 1.80 -18.63 -30.81
C PHE A 421 2.18 -19.96 -31.48
N ILE A 422 1.24 -20.56 -32.23
CA ILE A 422 1.40 -21.89 -32.84
C ILE A 422 2.35 -21.86 -34.05
N ASN A 423 2.32 -20.79 -34.85
CA ASN A 423 3.17 -20.65 -36.04
C ASN A 423 4.68 -20.56 -35.74
N TRP A 424 5.09 -20.40 -34.47
CA TRP A 424 6.49 -20.41 -34.08
C TRP A 424 7.03 -21.81 -33.73
N SER A 425 6.19 -22.78 -33.35
CA SER A 425 6.69 -24.11 -32.95
C SER A 425 6.93 -25.06 -34.14
N LEU A 426 6.76 -24.58 -35.36
CA LEU A 426 6.86 -25.35 -36.61
C LEU A 426 7.99 -24.89 -37.54
N ASP A 427 8.70 -23.81 -37.19
CA ASP A 427 9.97 -23.36 -37.79
C ASP A 427 11.11 -23.56 -36.77
#